data_AF-A0A7W1W119-F1
#
_entry.id   AF-A0A7W1W119-F1
#
_cell.length_a   1.000
_cell.length_b   1.000
_cell.length_c   1.000
_cell.angle_alpha   90.00
_cell.angle_beta   90.00
_cell.angle_gamma   90.00
#
_symmetry.space_group_name_H-M   'P 1'
#
loop_
_entity.id
_entity.type
_entity.pdbx_description
1 polymer ?
#
loop_
_entity_poly.entity_id
_entity_poly.type
_entity_poly.pdbx_seq_one_letter_code
_entity_poly.pdbx_strand_id
1 'polypeptide(L)' 'LSLSIDDNGIGFDPKKRMKGIGLMNITSRAEVHDGIMEVISAPGNGCTLKISIPVKT' A
#
# COMPACT_ATOMS: atom_id res chain seq x y z
N LEU A 1 14.94 -2.86 -1.68
CA LEU A 1 14.55 -1.87 -0.66
C LEU A 1 13.11 -2.13 -0.25
N SER A 2 12.79 -2.13 1.04
CA SER A 2 11.43 -2.28 1.54
C SER A 2 11.01 -1.09 2.41
N LEU A 3 9.73 -0.73 2.36
CA LEU A 3 9.10 0.31 3.17
C LEU A 3 7.80 -0.24 3.76
N SER A 4 7.60 -0.08 5.07
CA SER A 4 6.35 -0.39 5.77
C SER A 4 5.82 0.88 6.42
N ILE A 5 4.53 1.16 6.22
CA ILE A 5 3.83 2.30 6.83
C ILE A 5 2.57 1.74 7.49
N ASP A 6 2.41 2.02 8.77
CA ASP A 6 1.38 1.41 9.61
C ASP A 6 0.63 2.51 10.38
N ASP A 7 -0.70 2.41 10.39
CA ASP A 7 -1.57 3.23 11.24
C ASP A 7 -2.52 2.37 12.08
N ASN A 8 -3.03 2.94 13.17
CA ASN A 8 -3.99 2.33 14.08
C ASN A 8 -5.41 2.91 13.91
N GLY A 9 -5.76 3.32 12.68
CA GLY A 9 -7.06 3.89 12.37
C GLY A 9 -8.21 2.86 12.31
N ILE A 10 -9.35 3.29 11.78
CA ILE A 10 -10.54 2.44 11.65
C ILE A 10 -10.40 1.33 10.60
N GLY A 11 -9.37 1.38 9.76
CA GLY A 11 -9.18 0.45 8.65
C GLY A 11 -10.33 0.39 7.63
N PHE A 12 -10.21 -0.50 6.66
CA PHE A 12 -11.20 -0.72 5.60
C PHE A 12 -11.04 -2.11 5.00
N ASP A 13 -12.00 -2.54 4.17
CA ASP A 13 -11.89 -3.77 3.38
C ASP A 13 -11.18 -3.47 2.05
N PRO A 14 -9.94 -3.94 1.84
CA PRO A 14 -9.16 -3.64 0.63
C PRO A 14 -9.75 -4.27 -0.64
N LYS A 15 -10.67 -5.24 -0.52
CA LYS A 15 -11.36 -5.84 -1.68
C LYS A 15 -12.53 -4.99 -2.16
N LYS A 16 -13.00 -4.04 -1.34
CA LYS A 16 -14.06 -3.11 -1.75
C LYS A 16 -13.47 -2.01 -2.61
N ARG A 17 -14.26 -1.53 -3.58
CA ARG A 17 -13.85 -0.40 -4.42
C ARG A 17 -13.68 0.84 -3.56
N MET A 18 -12.43 1.28 -3.41
CA MET A 18 -12.12 2.53 -2.72
C MET A 18 -12.39 3.73 -3.63
N LYS A 19 -12.85 4.83 -3.04
CA LYS A 19 -12.96 6.11 -3.72
C LYS A 19 -11.64 6.87 -3.59
N GLY A 20 -11.27 7.61 -4.63
CA GLY A 20 -10.03 8.40 -4.68
C GLY A 20 -8.89 7.71 -5.41
N ILE A 21 -7.81 8.47 -5.63
CA ILE A 21 -6.66 8.06 -6.48
C ILE A 21 -5.37 7.83 -5.67
N GLY A 22 -5.42 7.95 -4.34
CA GLY A 22 -4.24 7.92 -3.48
C GLY A 22 -3.45 6.61 -3.56
N LEU A 23 -4.09 5.47 -3.30
CA LEU A 23 -3.43 4.16 -3.38
C LEU A 23 -2.98 3.83 -4.80
N MET A 24 -3.79 4.16 -5.80
CA MET A 24 -3.41 4.00 -7.22
C MET A 24 -2.14 4.79 -7.55
N ASN A 25 -2.06 6.03 -7.07
CA ASN A 25 -0.89 6.89 -7.24
C ASN A 25 0.37 6.32 -6.57
N ILE A 26 0.23 5.64 -5.43
CA ILE A 26 1.35 4.99 -4.73
C ILE A 26 1.77 3.73 -5.49
N THR A 27 0.81 2.88 -5.89
CA THR A 27 1.06 1.68 -6.70
C THR A 27 1.80 2.04 -7.99
N SER A 28 1.29 2.98 -8.78
CA SER A 28 1.91 3.36 -10.06
C SER A 28 3.32 3.91 -9.89
N ARG A 29 3.62 4.60 -8.78
CA ARG A 29 4.99 5.07 -8.49
C ARG A 29 5.93 3.93 -8.11
N ALA A 30 5.44 2.92 -7.38
CA ALA A 30 6.23 1.73 -7.10
C ALA A 30 6.50 0.95 -8.38
N GLU A 31 5.49 0.77 -9.24
CA GLU A 31 5.59 0.05 -10.52
C GLU A 31 6.60 0.68 -11.49
N VAL A 32 6.73 2.01 -11.53
CA VAL A 32 7.77 2.71 -12.33
C VAL A 32 9.19 2.28 -11.96
N HIS A 33 9.39 1.77 -10.75
CA HIS A 33 10.67 1.26 -10.26
C HIS A 33 10.70 -0.28 -10.17
N ASP A 34 9.88 -0.97 -10.96
CA ASP A 34 9.73 -2.44 -10.92
C ASP A 34 9.34 -2.96 -9.52
N GLY A 35 8.71 -2.10 -8.73
CA GLY A 35 8.28 -2.37 -7.38
C GLY A 35 6.84 -2.83 -7.28
N ILE A 36 6.49 -3.34 -6.10
CA ILE A 36 5.16 -3.80 -5.75
C ILE A 36 4.69 -3.11 -4.48
N MET A 37 3.37 -2.94 -4.35
CA MET A 37 2.70 -2.47 -3.13
C MET A 37 1.63 -3.47 -2.71
N GLU A 38 1.58 -3.77 -1.42
CA GLU A 38 0.52 -4.53 -0.75
C GLU A 38 -0.20 -3.63 0.26
N VAL A 39 -1.52 -3.73 0.31
CA VAL A 39 -2.37 -3.05 1.30
C VAL A 39 -3.00 -4.10 2.20
N ILE A 40 -2.70 -4.03 3.48
CA ILE A 40 -3.25 -4.91 4.50
C ILE A 40 -4.11 -4.04 5.41
N SER A 41 -5.42 -4.22 5.36
CA SER A 41 -6.35 -3.49 6.22
C SER A 41 -7.59 -4.33 6.49
N ALA A 42 -8.21 -4.09 7.64
CA ALA A 42 -9.53 -4.60 7.95
C ALA A 42 -10.27 -3.57 8.83
N PRO A 43 -11.61 -3.49 8.77
CA PRO A 43 -12.37 -2.64 9.68
C PRO A 43 -12.02 -2.92 11.15
N GLY A 44 -11.68 -1.87 11.89
CA GLY A 44 -11.24 -1.90 13.29
C GLY A 44 -9.76 -2.22 13.51
N ASN A 45 -8.99 -2.52 12.47
CA ASN A 45 -7.60 -3.02 12.60
C ASN A 45 -6.55 -2.12 11.92
N GLY A 46 -6.85 -0.85 11.68
CA GLY A 46 -5.91 0.07 11.02
C GLY A 46 -5.58 -0.33 9.57
N CYS A 47 -4.45 0.16 9.09
CA CYS A 47 -3.97 -0.08 7.74
C CYS A 47 -2.44 -0.15 7.72
N THR A 48 -1.92 -1.11 6.96
CA THR A 48 -0.50 -1.27 6.67
C THR A 48 -0.29 -1.23 5.15
N LEU A 49 0.62 -0.38 4.71
CA LEU A 49 1.14 -0.36 3.34
C LEU A 49 2.54 -0.97 3.33
N LYS A 50 2.75 -2.02 2.53
CA LYS A 50 4.07 -2.60 2.30
C LYS A 50 4.49 -2.33 0.87
N ILE A 51 5.67 -1.74 0.68
CA ILE A 51 6.23 -1.44 -0.64
C ILE A 51 7.59 -2.13 -0.74
N SER A 52 7.83 -2.80 -1.86
CA SER A 52 9.12 -3.43 -2.19
C SER A 52 9.59 -2.94 -3.55
N ILE A 53 10.81 -2.43 -3.61
CA ILE A 53 11.46 -1.95 -4.84
C ILE A 53 12.78 -2.71 -5.02
N PRO A 54 13.03 -3.35 -6.18
CA PRO A 54 14.32 -3.93 -6.49
C PRO A 54 15.43 -2.87 -6.47
N VAL A 55 16.54 -3.16 -5.81
CA VAL A 55 17.74 -2.34 -5.89
C VAL A 55 18.76 -3.07 -6.75
N LYS A 56 19.22 -2.42 -7.81
CA LYS A 56 20.35 -2.93 -8.60
C LYS A 56 21.61 -2.71 -7.77
N THR A 57 22.27 -3.80 -7.41
CA THR A 57 23.67 -3.81 -6.96
C THR A 57 24.60 -3.59 -8.13
#